data_AF-A0AAC9UFT5-F1
#
_entry.id   AF-A0AAC9UFT5-F1
#
_cell.length_a   1.000
_cell.length_b   1.000
_cell.length_c   1.000
_cell.angle_alpha   90.00
_cell.angle_beta   90.00
_cell.angle_gamma   90.00
#
_symmetry.space_group_name_H-M   'P 1'
#
loop_
_entity.id
_entity.type
_entity.pdbx_description
1 polymer ?
#
loop_
_entity_poly.entity_id
_entity_poly.type
_entity_poly.pdbx_seq_one_letter_code
_entity_poly.pdbx_strand_id
1 'polypeptide(L)' 'MTEQNEHSIANFAALKTAIVNAEEESVKALLTKQPMQDLEKSYLIDLAKLNSNQAILKILEDIPVKK' A
#
# COMPACT_ATOMS: atom_id res chain seq x y z
N MET A 1 -0.66 -19.75 -15.96
CA MET A 1 0.31 -19.45 -14.88
C MET A 1 -0.34 -18.40 -14.01
N THR A 2 -0.85 -18.81 -12.84
CA THR A 2 -1.44 -17.89 -11.86
C THR A 2 -0.29 -17.19 -11.15
N GLU A 3 0.13 -16.03 -11.66
CA GLU A 3 0.88 -15.08 -10.86
C GLU A 3 -0.05 -14.64 -9.75
N GLN A 4 -0.04 -15.41 -8.66
CA GLN A 4 -0.74 -15.08 -7.44
C GLN A 4 -0.14 -13.75 -6.99
N ASN A 5 -0.91 -12.68 -7.15
CA ASN A 5 -0.73 -11.47 -6.38
C ASN A 5 -0.60 -11.90 -4.92
N GLU A 6 0.63 -11.91 -4.40
CA GLU A 6 0.95 -12.29 -3.02
C GLU A 6 0.26 -11.34 -2.01
N HIS A 7 -0.27 -10.22 -2.50
CA HIS A 7 -1.34 -9.47 -1.86
C HIS A 7 -2.70 -10.07 -2.23
N SER A 8 -3.22 -10.96 -1.36
CA SER A 8 -4.66 -11.30 -1.40
C SER A 8 -5.49 -10.02 -1.50
N ILE A 9 -6.59 -10.03 -2.27
CA ILE A 9 -7.53 -8.89 -2.39
C ILE A 9 -7.90 -8.35 -1.00
N ALA A 10 -7.97 -9.23 0.02
CA ALA A 10 -8.20 -8.85 1.40
C ALA A 10 -7.09 -7.95 1.99
N ASN A 11 -5.81 -8.22 1.73
CA ASN A 11 -4.70 -7.37 2.17
C ASN A 11 -4.76 -6.00 1.51
N PHE A 12 -5.05 -5.95 0.21
CA PHE A 12 -5.16 -4.67 -0.51
C PHE A 12 -6.35 -3.83 -0.01
N ALA A 13 -7.50 -4.46 0.24
CA ALA A 13 -8.66 -3.80 0.82
C ALA A 13 -8.36 -3.26 2.23
N ALA A 14 -7.70 -4.04 3.08
CA ALA A 14 -7.29 -3.61 4.42
C ALA A 14 -6.32 -2.42 4.35
N LEU A 15 -5.34 -2.45 3.44
CA LEU A 15 -4.39 -1.36 3.18
C LEU A 15 -5.10 -0.06 2.80
N LYS A 16 -6.04 -0.13 1.85
CA LYS A 16 -6.83 1.04 1.45
C LYS A 16 -7.59 1.64 2.64
N THR A 17 -8.25 0.81 3.43
CA THR A 17 -8.99 1.26 4.61
C THR A 17 -8.07 1.92 5.63
N ALA A 18 -6.92 1.30 5.93
CA ALA A 18 -5.93 1.87 6.86
C ALA A 18 -5.40 3.24 6.36
N ILE A 19 -5.15 3.38 5.06
CA ILE A 19 -4.74 4.65 4.45
C ILE A 19 -5.85 5.71 4.56
N VAL A 20 -7.10 5.33 4.25
CA VAL A 20 -8.26 6.20 4.35
C VAL A 20 -8.49 6.68 5.79
N ASN A 21 -8.24 5.83 6.77
CA ASN A 21 -8.35 6.14 8.19
C ASN A 21 -7.10 6.84 8.79
N ALA A 22 -6.06 7.08 7.98
CA ALA A 22 -4.77 7.60 8.46
C ALA A 22 -4.10 6.73 9.55
N GLU A 23 -4.36 5.43 9.55
CA GLU A 23 -3.79 4.46 10.50
C GLU A 23 -2.38 4.02 10.06
N GLU A 24 -1.38 4.86 10.33
CA GLU A 24 0.02 4.60 9.94
C GLU A 24 0.56 3.24 10.42
N GLU A 25 0.29 2.87 11.67
CA GLU A 25 0.77 1.61 12.24
C GLU A 25 0.10 0.39 11.57
N SER A 26 -1.20 0.49 11.27
CA SER A 26 -1.92 -0.53 10.50
C SER A 26 -1.35 -0.65 9.09
N VAL A 27 -1.04 0.46 8.42
CA VAL A 27 -0.40 0.46 7.10
C VAL A 27 0.94 -0.26 7.16
N LYS A 28 1.81 0.06 8.12
CA LYS A 28 3.11 -0.63 8.29
C LYS A 28 2.96 -2.12 8.58
N ALA A 29 1.97 -2.50 9.39
CA ALA A 29 1.71 -3.90 9.73
C ALA A 29 1.18 -4.72 8.55
N LEU A 30 0.37 -4.09 7.69
CA LEU A 30 -0.21 -4.71 6.49
C LEU A 30 0.76 -4.73 5.31
N LEU A 31 1.70 -3.78 5.26
CA LEU A 31 2.79 -3.79 4.30
C LEU A 31 3.76 -4.94 4.60
N THR A 32 3.67 -5.99 3.81
CA THR A 32 4.70 -7.02 3.79
C THR A 32 5.97 -6.42 3.16
N LYS A 33 7.16 -6.83 3.60
CA LYS A 33 8.45 -6.43 2.98
C LYS A 33 8.63 -6.96 1.54
N GLN A 34 7.55 -7.41 0.92
CA GLN A 34 7.55 -7.92 -0.44
C GLN A 34 7.40 -6.77 -1.43
N PRO A 35 7.99 -6.91 -2.62
CA PRO A 35 7.87 -5.90 -3.64
C PRO A 35 6.44 -5.84 -4.18
N MET A 36 5.87 -4.63 -4.23
CA MET A 36 4.51 -4.36 -4.69
C MET A 36 4.49 -4.05 -6.19
N GLN A 37 3.37 -4.30 -6.86
CA GLN A 37 3.21 -3.90 -8.27
C GLN A 37 3.19 -2.37 -8.41
N ASP A 38 3.73 -1.85 -9.51
CA ASP A 38 3.78 -0.40 -9.79
C ASP A 38 2.40 0.26 -9.77
N LEU A 39 1.40 -0.44 -10.32
CA LEU A 39 0.01 0.01 -10.34
C LEU A 39 -0.61 0.07 -8.94
N GLU A 40 -0.38 -0.96 -8.12
CA GLU A 40 -0.86 -1.01 -6.74
C GLU A 40 -0.24 0.12 -5.90
N LYS A 41 1.08 0.29 -5.99
CA LYS A 41 1.79 1.36 -5.28
C LYS A 41 1.29 2.73 -5.68
N SER A 42 1.19 3.00 -6.99
CA SER A 42 0.72 4.29 -7.51
C SER A 42 -0.68 4.63 -6.99
N TYR A 43 -1.58 3.65 -6.96
CA TYR A 43 -2.93 3.83 -6.45
C TYR A 43 -2.97 4.16 -4.94
N LEU A 44 -2.17 3.47 -4.12
CA LEU A 44 -2.09 3.74 -2.68
C LEU A 44 -1.48 5.12 -2.39
N ILE A 45 -0.48 5.53 -3.18
CA ILE A 45 0.14 6.86 -3.08
C ILE A 45 -0.90 7.95 -3.35
N ASP A 46 -1.72 7.78 -4.39
CA ASP A 46 -2.75 8.76 -4.71
C ASP A 46 -3.85 8.82 -3.64
N LEU A 47 -4.22 7.69 -3.03
CA LEU A 47 -5.09 7.69 -1.85
C LEU A 47 -4.47 8.46 -0.67
N ALA A 48 -3.18 8.26 -0.40
CA ALA A 48 -2.49 8.96 0.67
C ALA A 48 -2.38 10.48 0.41
N LYS A 49 -2.20 10.90 -0.85
CA LYS A 49 -2.25 12.33 -1.25
C LYS A 49 -3.64 12.93 -1.03
N LEU A 50 -4.70 12.22 -1.41
CA LEU A 50 -6.08 12.68 -1.20
C LEU A 50 -6.37 12.95 0.28
N ASN A 51 -5.82 12.11 1.15
CA ASN A 51 -5.93 12.26 2.60
C ASN A 51 -4.93 13.24 3.24
N SER A 52 -4.06 13.86 2.44
CA SER A 52 -2.97 14.74 2.91
C SER A 52 -2.08 14.09 3.99
N ASN A 53 -1.97 12.76 4.00
CA ASN A 53 -1.16 12.05 4.97
C ASN A 53 0.27 11.84 4.44
N GLN A 54 1.18 12.75 4.84
CA GLN A 54 2.57 12.72 4.43
C GLN A 54 3.38 11.54 5.00
N ALA A 55 3.01 11.03 6.17
CA ALA A 55 3.73 9.91 6.78
C ALA A 55 3.47 8.61 6.01
N ILE A 56 2.20 8.36 5.65
CA ILE A 56 1.81 7.23 4.81
C ILE A 56 2.44 7.33 3.42
N LEU A 57 2.48 8.53 2.83
CA LEU A 57 3.18 8.76 1.55
C LEU A 57 4.63 8.30 1.59
N LYS A 58 5.39 8.70 2.62
CA LYS A 58 6.79 8.28 2.79
C LYS A 58 6.93 6.77 2.94
N ILE A 59 6.03 6.14 3.70
CA ILE A 59 6.04 4.67 3.88
C ILE A 59 5.82 3.99 2.53
N LEU A 60 4.86 4.44 1.73
CA LEU A 60 4.54 3.86 0.42
C LEU A 60 5.67 4.09 -0.59
N GLU A 61 6.29 5.27 -0.59
CA GLU A 61 7.41 5.61 -1.47
C GLU A 61 8.64 4.71 -1.23
N ASP A 62 8.88 4.29 0.01
CA ASP A 62 10.00 3.42 0.41
C ASP A 62 9.85 1.95 -0.06
N ILE A 63 8.63 1.52 -0.42
CA ILE A 63 8.37 0.14 -0.84
C ILE A 63 9.04 -0.14 -2.20
N PRO A 64 9.84 -1.20 -2.32
CA PRO A 64 10.41 -1.59 -3.61
C PRO A 64 9.30 -2.03 -4.56
N VAL A 65 9.39 -1.58 -5.81
CA VAL A 65 8.43 -1.95 -6.84
C VAL A 65 8.94 -3.18 -7.61
N LYS A 66 8.08 -4.16 -7.78
CA LYS A 66 8.26 -5.22 -8.76
C LYS A 66 7.93 -4.66 -10.15
N LYS A 67 8.96 -4.52 -10.99
CA LYS A 67 8.83 -4.19 -12.41
C LYS A 67 8.28 -5.36 -13.20
#